data_AF-A0A967I2Z4-F1
#
_entry.id   AF-A0A967I2Z4-F1
#
_cell.length_a   1.000
_cell.length_b   1.000
_cell.length_c   1.000
_cell.angle_alpha   90.00
_cell.angle_beta   90.00
_cell.angle_gamma   90.00
#
_symmetry.space_group_name_H-M   'P 1'
#
loop_
_entity.id
_entity.type
_entity.pdbx_description
1 polymer ?
#
loop_
_entity_poly.entity_id
_entity_poly.type
_entity_poly.pdbx_seq_one_letter_code
_entity_poly.pdbx_strand_id
1 'polypeptide(L)'
;MPWTTADVDKHKKGLSAKAKETWVKVANKALASCRDKIDGEPSDEQVSRCEASAIKQANAVAGNMGESIGLPELSKTAIETALAVVNESYWLEIVAQDGESRQETATRLLTTLQEKIDAALVEAATTKTVSGRTHDRGDFLVVEDAEKPTTWHLPVKVRGKPDHRLMGGAWAALMSPSGHRGNKYEGPGKQEAVKKLRALYKAEDMETPEQSAEAAEAQEEGGVSPQQVRAVLKFLWTRFGAEEAQAPQPAPPAQGAEKAEAEADEVAEVELAESSSGAVIGLAEDIATAAAQSSIVPLKLNVGIIRPGWGNKKDGHYYPAETLRRDSAAVFPGIKMYESDHRDEEKSTRTWVSTVDEITGFTEDGAPIGRVVVHDEGFAKRLLALNEAGILNKMECSILGTGKVRKGEIDGRKGKIVEAITDARSVDWVTRGGAGGHALNLAESGGDSDMKE
;
A
#
# COMPACT_ATOMS: atom_id res chain seq x y z
N MET A 1 -15.59 22.83 31.36
CA MET A 1 -14.79 22.04 32.33
C MET A 1 -13.61 21.42 31.59
N PRO A 2 -12.45 21.15 32.22
CA PRO A 2 -11.38 20.43 31.54
C PRO A 2 -11.85 19.01 31.16
N TRP A 3 -11.49 18.55 29.97
CA TRP A 3 -11.78 17.18 29.51
C TRP A 3 -10.94 16.16 30.27
N THR A 4 -11.48 14.95 30.40
CA THR A 4 -10.79 13.78 30.95
C THR A 4 -10.61 12.70 29.88
N THR A 5 -9.85 11.66 30.19
CA THR A 5 -9.65 10.52 29.26
C THR A 5 -10.97 9.79 28.93
N ALA A 6 -11.97 9.87 29.80
CA ALA A 6 -13.31 9.32 29.58
C ALA A 6 -14.12 10.10 28.54
N ASP A 7 -13.78 11.38 28.29
CA ASP A 7 -14.48 12.22 27.31
C ASP A 7 -13.93 12.06 25.89
N VAL A 8 -12.73 11.49 25.75
CA VAL A 8 -12.01 11.41 24.48
C VAL A 8 -12.80 10.62 23.43
N ASP A 9 -13.41 9.49 23.80
CA ASP A 9 -14.13 8.63 22.85
C ASP A 9 -15.40 9.29 22.28
N LYS A 10 -15.91 10.34 22.93
CA LYS A 10 -17.02 11.16 22.39
C LYS A 10 -16.56 12.04 21.23
N HIS A 11 -15.29 12.39 21.18
CA HIS A 11 -14.71 13.32 20.20
C HIS A 11 -13.78 12.64 19.18
N LYS A 12 -13.12 11.55 19.55
CA LYS A 12 -12.22 10.76 18.69
C LYS A 12 -12.10 9.31 19.17
N LYS A 13 -12.75 8.40 18.45
CA LYS A 13 -12.73 6.95 18.72
C LYS A 13 -11.41 6.30 18.28
N GLY A 14 -11.07 5.17 18.89
CA GLY A 14 -9.97 4.31 18.46
C GLY A 14 -8.58 4.74 18.92
N LEU A 15 -8.48 5.68 19.87
CA LEU A 15 -7.19 6.10 20.43
C LEU A 15 -6.70 5.11 21.49
N SER A 16 -5.38 4.85 21.51
CA SER A 16 -4.71 4.11 22.59
C SER A 16 -4.75 4.90 23.91
N ALA A 17 -4.55 4.24 25.05
CA ALA A 17 -4.57 4.90 26.36
C ALA A 17 -3.59 6.11 26.43
N LYS A 18 -2.37 5.93 25.91
CA LYS A 18 -1.35 6.99 25.84
C LYS A 18 -1.75 8.14 24.88
N ALA A 19 -2.41 7.83 23.78
CA ALA A 19 -2.94 8.84 22.86
C ALA A 19 -4.10 9.62 23.50
N LYS A 20 -4.97 8.96 24.28
CA LYS A 20 -6.05 9.62 25.05
C LYS A 20 -5.48 10.60 26.08
N GLU A 21 -4.46 10.22 26.83
CA GLU A 21 -3.79 11.13 27.78
C GLU A 21 -3.19 12.35 27.08
N THR A 22 -2.55 12.13 25.94
CA THR A 22 -1.91 13.21 25.18
C THR A 22 -2.95 14.14 24.56
N TRP A 23 -4.03 13.58 24.01
CA TRP A 23 -5.18 14.33 23.52
C TRP A 23 -5.75 15.25 24.61
N VAL A 24 -5.96 14.73 25.82
CA VAL A 24 -6.49 15.49 26.96
C VAL A 24 -5.57 16.66 27.33
N LYS A 25 -4.25 16.43 27.39
CA LYS A 25 -3.26 17.48 27.67
C LYS A 25 -3.31 18.59 26.62
N VAL A 26 -3.37 18.24 25.35
CA VAL A 26 -3.43 19.21 24.25
C VAL A 26 -4.75 19.98 24.26
N ALA A 27 -5.88 19.29 24.41
CA ALA A 27 -7.21 19.90 24.43
C ALA A 27 -7.33 20.91 25.59
N ASN A 28 -6.96 20.51 26.81
CA ASN A 28 -7.05 21.38 27.98
C ASN A 28 -6.09 22.59 27.89
N LYS A 29 -4.88 22.38 27.36
CA LYS A 29 -3.91 23.48 27.15
C LYS A 29 -4.40 24.48 26.11
N ALA A 30 -4.96 24.00 24.99
CA ALA A 30 -5.51 24.83 23.94
C ALA A 30 -6.74 25.61 24.43
N LEU A 31 -7.61 24.98 25.24
CA LEU A 31 -8.76 25.64 25.86
C LEU A 31 -8.35 26.75 26.81
N ALA A 32 -7.39 26.50 27.70
CA ALA A 32 -6.86 27.51 28.61
C ALA A 32 -6.27 28.70 27.82
N SER A 33 -5.40 28.42 26.85
CA SER A 33 -4.77 29.45 26.02
C SER A 33 -5.76 30.27 25.19
N CYS A 34 -6.91 29.70 24.83
CA CYS A 34 -7.96 30.42 24.12
C CYS A 34 -8.77 31.32 25.07
N ARG A 35 -9.07 30.84 26.28
CA ARG A 35 -9.80 31.62 27.29
C ARG A 35 -8.97 32.79 27.82
N ASP A 36 -7.66 32.61 27.97
CA ASP A 36 -6.75 33.66 28.43
C ASP A 36 -6.66 34.86 27.46
N LYS A 37 -7.14 34.70 26.21
CA LYS A 37 -7.18 35.76 25.20
C LYS A 37 -8.50 36.53 25.18
N ILE A 38 -9.47 36.15 26.00
CA ILE A 38 -10.75 36.85 26.09
C ILE A 38 -10.63 37.89 27.19
N ASP A 39 -10.77 39.16 26.83
CA ASP A 39 -10.82 40.25 27.79
C ASP A 39 -12.21 40.28 28.47
N GLY A 40 -12.23 40.13 29.79
CA GLY A 40 -13.47 40.14 30.59
C GLY A 40 -14.15 38.79 30.72
N GLU A 41 -15.42 38.79 31.14
CA GLU A 41 -16.18 37.56 31.32
C GLU A 41 -16.58 36.98 29.95
N PRO A 42 -16.16 35.74 29.60
CA PRO A 42 -16.39 35.19 28.29
C PRO A 42 -17.87 34.84 28.10
N SER A 43 -18.45 35.25 26.96
CA SER A 43 -19.80 34.83 26.60
C SER A 43 -19.86 33.33 26.29
N ASP A 44 -21.02 32.72 26.41
CA ASP A 44 -21.24 31.29 26.08
C ASP A 44 -20.78 30.95 24.66
N GLU A 45 -20.95 31.87 23.72
CA GLU A 45 -20.51 31.70 22.33
C GLU A 45 -18.98 31.69 22.23
N GLN A 46 -18.28 32.58 22.95
CA GLN A 46 -16.82 32.60 22.98
C GLN A 46 -16.25 31.34 23.64
N VAL A 47 -16.88 30.86 24.71
CA VAL A 47 -16.52 29.59 25.36
C VAL A 47 -16.67 28.43 24.38
N SER A 48 -17.79 28.35 23.66
CA SER A 48 -18.05 27.31 22.66
C SER A 48 -17.03 27.32 21.52
N ARG A 49 -16.66 28.51 21.02
CA ARG A 49 -15.62 28.65 19.98
C ARG A 49 -14.25 28.16 20.47
N CYS A 50 -13.89 28.47 21.72
CA CYS A 50 -12.66 27.97 22.31
C CYS A 50 -12.67 26.44 22.48
N GLU A 51 -13.81 25.86 22.87
CA GLU A 51 -13.96 24.41 23.01
C GLU A 51 -13.83 23.69 21.66
N ALA A 52 -14.51 24.19 20.62
CA ALA A 52 -14.41 23.64 19.28
C ALA A 52 -12.98 23.72 18.71
N SER A 53 -12.27 24.83 18.95
CA SER A 53 -10.88 25.00 18.53
C SER A 53 -9.93 24.05 19.25
N ALA A 54 -10.10 23.90 20.57
CA ALA A 54 -9.29 22.99 21.38
C ALA A 54 -9.44 21.52 20.95
N ILE A 55 -10.68 21.08 20.65
CA ILE A 55 -10.96 19.73 20.14
C ILE A 55 -10.31 19.52 18.76
N LYS A 56 -10.40 20.49 17.85
CA LYS A 56 -9.75 20.41 16.53
C LYS A 56 -8.24 20.24 16.64
N GLN A 57 -7.58 21.03 17.51
CA GLN A 57 -6.14 20.94 17.75
C GLN A 57 -5.74 19.58 18.33
N ALA A 58 -6.48 19.08 19.33
CA ALA A 58 -6.22 17.78 19.92
C ALA A 58 -6.43 16.63 18.94
N ASN A 59 -7.45 16.71 18.08
CA ASN A 59 -7.71 15.73 17.02
C ASN A 59 -6.62 15.71 15.95
N ALA A 60 -6.08 16.87 15.58
CA ALA A 60 -4.97 16.96 14.63
C ALA A 60 -3.70 16.27 15.19
N VAL A 61 -3.35 16.55 16.45
CA VAL A 61 -2.21 15.91 17.12
C VAL A 61 -2.42 14.41 17.26
N ALA A 62 -3.60 13.96 17.67
CA ALA A 62 -3.90 12.53 17.81
C ALA A 62 -3.99 11.80 16.46
N GLY A 63 -4.40 12.48 15.39
CA GLY A 63 -4.34 11.96 14.01
C GLY A 63 -2.92 11.66 13.59
N ASN A 64 -1.98 12.55 13.90
CA ASN A 64 -0.55 12.36 13.61
C ASN A 64 0.10 11.30 14.52
N MET A 65 -0.46 11.01 15.69
CA MET A 65 -0.01 9.90 16.55
C MET A 65 -0.53 8.53 16.07
N GLY A 66 -1.58 8.48 15.26
CA GLY A 66 -2.00 7.26 14.55
C GLY A 66 -1.15 6.96 13.31
N GLU A 67 -0.44 7.98 12.80
CA GLU A 67 0.49 7.92 11.66
C GLU A 67 1.95 8.01 12.14
N SER A 68 2.24 7.69 13.41
CA SER A 68 3.62 7.50 13.85
C SER A 68 4.12 6.20 13.27
N ILE A 69 4.96 6.32 12.23
CA ILE A 69 6.06 5.43 11.87
C ILE A 69 6.33 4.49 13.04
N GLY A 70 6.06 3.20 12.85
CA GLY A 70 6.53 2.19 13.78
C GLY A 70 8.04 2.26 13.82
N LEU A 71 8.59 3.02 14.78
CA LEU A 71 9.92 2.82 15.32
C LEU A 71 9.83 1.50 16.11
N PRO A 72 10.17 0.36 15.49
CA PRO A 72 9.77 -0.94 16.00
C PRO A 72 10.78 -1.35 17.05
N GLU A 73 10.40 -1.40 18.33
CA GLU A 73 11.14 -2.02 19.45
C GLU A 73 12.58 -1.54 19.75
N LEU A 74 13.33 -1.01 18.80
CA LEU A 74 14.69 -0.48 18.89
C LEU A 74 14.77 0.67 19.90
N SER A 75 13.75 1.53 19.95
CA SER A 75 13.67 2.56 20.98
C SER A 75 13.47 1.95 22.35
N LYS A 76 12.71 0.86 22.49
CA LYS A 76 12.43 0.27 23.79
C LYS A 76 13.66 -0.43 24.34
N THR A 77 14.40 -1.19 23.54
CA THR A 77 15.65 -1.84 23.98
C THR A 77 16.76 -0.82 24.22
N ALA A 78 16.89 0.22 23.38
CA ALA A 78 17.85 1.30 23.60
C ALA A 78 17.50 2.14 24.84
N ILE A 79 16.21 2.41 25.08
CA ILE A 79 15.72 3.12 26.26
C ILE A 79 15.82 2.23 27.51
N GLU A 80 15.54 0.93 27.43
CA GLU A 80 15.69 -0.03 28.54
C GLU A 80 17.17 -0.25 28.87
N THR A 81 18.06 -0.27 27.87
CA THR A 81 19.53 -0.32 28.05
C THR A 81 20.05 0.98 28.66
N ALA A 82 19.58 2.13 28.18
CA ALA A 82 19.90 3.43 28.77
C ALA A 82 19.36 3.55 30.21
N LEU A 83 18.13 3.12 30.47
CA LEU A 83 17.53 3.08 31.80
C LEU A 83 18.24 2.09 32.72
N ALA A 84 18.72 0.94 32.22
CA ALA A 84 19.49 -0.02 33.01
C ALA A 84 20.89 0.51 33.39
N VAL A 85 21.50 1.33 32.53
CA VAL A 85 22.77 2.03 32.83
C VAL A 85 22.56 3.20 33.79
N VAL A 86 21.38 3.84 33.76
CA VAL A 86 21.07 5.05 34.53
C VAL A 86 20.32 4.73 35.84
N ASN A 87 19.86 3.49 36.05
CA ASN A 87 19.09 3.14 37.24
C ASN A 87 19.91 3.35 38.53
N GLU A 88 19.25 3.97 39.50
CA GLU A 88 19.81 4.66 40.67
C GLU A 88 20.67 3.78 41.61
N SER A 89 20.59 2.46 41.46
CA SER A 89 21.36 1.48 42.21
C SER A 89 22.80 1.25 41.71
N TYR A 90 23.13 1.59 40.45
CA TYR A 90 24.51 1.45 39.94
C TYR A 90 25.39 2.65 40.30
N TRP A 91 24.78 3.80 40.59
CA TRP A 91 25.46 5.03 40.98
C TRP A 91 25.95 5.03 42.43
N LEU A 92 25.39 4.17 43.30
CA LEU A 92 25.76 4.13 44.72
C LEU A 92 26.98 3.23 45.03
N GLU A 93 27.31 2.25 44.19
CA GLU A 93 28.49 1.38 44.40
C GLU A 93 29.76 1.89 43.71
N ILE A 94 29.67 2.60 42.58
CA ILE A 94 30.86 3.05 41.82
C ILE A 94 31.54 4.28 42.45
N VAL A 95 30.80 5.11 43.20
CA VAL A 95 31.37 6.30 43.87
C VAL A 95 32.22 5.94 45.10
N ALA A 96 32.32 4.65 45.46
CA ALA A 96 33.03 4.21 46.65
C ALA A 96 34.47 3.72 46.42
N GLN A 97 34.95 3.54 45.17
CA GLN A 97 36.23 2.83 44.97
C GLN A 97 37.33 3.51 44.16
N ASP A 98 37.07 4.54 43.36
CA ASP A 98 38.17 5.22 42.67
C ASP A 98 38.00 6.74 42.78
N GLY A 99 39.10 7.44 43.06
CA GLY A 99 39.19 8.89 43.26
C GLY A 99 38.89 9.75 42.02
N GLU A 100 38.05 9.25 41.11
CA GLU A 100 37.56 9.95 39.94
C GLU A 100 36.44 10.92 40.35
N SER A 101 36.44 12.11 39.77
CA SER A 101 35.38 13.08 40.07
C SER A 101 34.05 12.61 39.47
N ARG A 102 32.92 12.95 40.11
CA ARG A 102 31.57 12.63 39.60
C ARG A 102 31.35 13.09 38.15
N GLN A 103 32.02 14.17 37.73
CA GLN A 103 31.95 14.67 36.35
C GLN A 103 32.67 13.75 35.35
N GLU A 104 33.83 13.21 35.70
CA GLU A 104 34.60 12.32 34.83
C GLU A 104 33.88 10.98 34.63
N THR A 105 33.38 10.39 35.72
CA THR A 105 32.59 9.15 35.64
C THR A 105 31.31 9.33 34.83
N ALA A 106 30.59 10.45 35.01
CA ALA A 106 29.41 10.76 34.20
C ALA A 106 29.72 10.96 32.71
N THR A 107 30.83 11.64 32.40
CA THR A 107 31.25 11.89 31.02
C THR A 107 31.65 10.58 30.33
N ARG A 108 32.38 9.70 31.01
CA ARG A 108 32.77 8.37 30.50
C ARG A 108 31.55 7.50 30.22
N LEU A 109 30.59 7.47 31.14
CA LEU A 109 29.35 6.70 30.98
C LEU A 109 28.50 7.23 29.81
N LEU A 110 28.33 8.55 29.70
CA LEU A 110 27.59 9.17 28.59
C LEU A 110 28.23 8.88 27.24
N THR A 111 29.57 8.96 27.15
CA THR A 111 30.32 8.66 25.92
C THR A 111 30.16 7.19 25.52
N THR A 112 30.30 6.27 26.48
CA THR A 112 30.08 4.83 26.23
C THR A 112 28.65 4.53 25.79
N LEU A 113 27.67 5.27 26.33
CA LEU A 113 26.27 5.13 25.94
C LEU A 113 26.04 5.61 24.50
N GLN A 114 26.62 6.76 24.15
CA GLN A 114 26.53 7.35 22.82
C GLN A 114 27.13 6.42 21.76
N GLU A 115 28.32 5.87 22.00
CA GLU A 115 28.96 4.90 21.09
C GLU A 115 28.11 3.65 20.86
N LYS A 116 27.46 3.14 21.92
CA LYS A 116 26.54 1.98 21.80
C LYS A 116 25.27 2.32 21.02
N ILE A 117 24.74 3.52 21.18
CA ILE A 117 23.58 4.00 20.42
C ILE A 117 23.95 4.14 18.94
N ASP A 118 25.09 4.76 18.64
CA ASP A 118 25.55 4.95 17.27
C ASP A 118 25.84 3.62 16.58
N ALA A 119 26.45 2.65 17.28
CA ALA A 119 26.64 1.29 16.76
C ALA A 119 25.31 0.59 16.46
N ALA A 120 24.32 0.70 17.36
CA ALA A 120 22.98 0.13 17.14
C ALA A 120 22.23 0.81 15.99
N LEU A 121 22.43 2.11 15.77
CA LEU A 121 21.87 2.85 14.64
C LEU A 121 22.50 2.43 13.31
N VAL A 122 23.82 2.20 13.28
CA VAL A 122 24.52 1.67 12.10
C VAL A 122 24.07 0.24 11.79
N GLU A 123 23.92 -0.61 12.81
CA GLU A 123 23.40 -1.97 12.68
C GLU A 123 21.96 -1.98 12.10
N ALA A 124 21.15 -1.00 12.48
CA ALA A 124 19.80 -0.80 11.94
C ALA A 124 19.77 -0.21 10.51
N ALA A 125 20.85 0.46 10.07
CA ALA A 125 20.92 1.10 8.75
C ALA A 125 21.32 0.15 7.61
N THR A 126 21.90 -1.02 7.93
CA THR A 126 22.27 -2.00 6.91
C THR A 126 21.00 -2.62 6.31
N THR A 127 20.71 -2.32 5.04
CA THR A 127 19.53 -2.83 4.34
C THR A 127 19.93 -3.62 3.10
N LYS A 128 19.11 -4.60 2.72
CA LYS A 128 19.29 -5.43 1.51
C LYS A 128 18.12 -5.23 0.56
N THR A 129 18.38 -4.92 -0.70
CA THR A 129 17.33 -4.93 -1.72
C THR A 129 17.17 -6.34 -2.30
N VAL A 130 15.97 -6.93 -2.16
CA VAL A 130 15.62 -8.22 -2.76
C VAL A 130 14.33 -8.05 -3.57
N SER A 131 14.37 -8.42 -4.86
CA SER A 131 13.20 -8.29 -5.76
C SER A 131 12.58 -6.88 -5.80
N GLY A 132 13.42 -5.83 -5.75
CA GLY A 132 12.98 -4.43 -5.78
C GLY A 132 12.40 -3.89 -4.47
N ARG A 133 12.46 -4.66 -3.37
CA ARG A 133 12.04 -4.23 -2.04
C ARG A 133 13.24 -4.14 -1.11
N THR A 134 13.29 -3.12 -0.28
CA THR A 134 14.29 -2.96 0.78
C THR A 134 13.89 -3.78 2.00
N HIS A 135 14.82 -4.57 2.52
CA HIS A 135 14.64 -5.44 3.67
C HIS A 135 15.69 -5.14 4.72
N ASP A 136 15.26 -5.17 5.98
CA ASP A 136 16.15 -5.07 7.12
C ASP A 136 16.69 -6.45 7.49
N ARG A 137 17.73 -6.51 8.30
CA ARG A 137 18.30 -7.78 8.79
C ARG A 137 17.26 -8.71 9.41
N GLY A 138 16.33 -8.15 10.18
CA GLY A 138 15.26 -8.89 10.87
C GLY A 138 14.21 -9.50 9.92
N ASP A 139 14.27 -9.16 8.63
CA ASP A 139 13.35 -9.70 7.62
C ASP A 139 13.77 -11.08 7.08
N PHE A 140 14.96 -11.56 7.43
CA PHE A 140 15.55 -12.82 6.92
C PHE A 140 15.55 -13.94 7.96
N LEU A 141 15.40 -15.19 7.52
CA LEU A 141 15.51 -16.36 8.41
C LEU A 141 16.95 -16.72 8.75
N VAL A 142 17.87 -16.52 7.80
CA VAL A 142 19.29 -16.82 7.96
C VAL A 142 20.11 -15.56 7.73
N VAL A 143 20.93 -15.24 8.72
CA VAL A 143 21.85 -14.10 8.73
C VAL A 143 23.16 -14.66 9.28
N GLU A 144 24.14 -14.90 8.40
CA GLU A 144 25.45 -15.43 8.84
C GLU A 144 26.33 -14.31 9.39
N ASP A 145 26.38 -13.18 8.67
CA ASP A 145 27.12 -11.99 9.06
C ASP A 145 26.18 -10.78 9.03
N ALA A 146 25.95 -10.20 10.19
CA ALA A 146 25.08 -9.05 10.39
C ALA A 146 25.55 -7.78 9.66
N GLU A 147 26.82 -7.67 9.31
CA GLU A 147 27.38 -6.50 8.62
C GLU A 147 27.43 -6.70 7.11
N LYS A 148 27.21 -7.93 6.62
CA LYS A 148 27.28 -8.28 5.20
C LYS A 148 25.92 -8.74 4.69
N PRO A 149 25.10 -7.82 4.13
CA PRO A 149 23.80 -8.14 3.52
C PRO A 149 23.83 -9.28 2.50
N THR A 150 24.97 -9.51 1.85
CA THR A 150 25.16 -10.64 0.92
C THR A 150 24.94 -12.00 1.58
N THR A 151 25.17 -12.12 2.89
CA THR A 151 25.02 -13.35 3.69
C THR A 151 23.62 -13.54 4.29
N TRP A 152 22.68 -12.66 3.98
CA TRP A 152 21.31 -12.75 4.47
C TRP A 152 20.44 -13.50 3.47
N HIS A 153 19.81 -14.57 3.91
CA HIS A 153 19.07 -15.49 3.05
C HIS A 153 17.65 -15.72 3.55
N LEU A 154 16.77 -16.05 2.60
CA LEU A 154 15.37 -16.39 2.85
C LEU A 154 14.59 -15.26 3.53
N PRO A 155 14.25 -14.18 2.79
CA PRO A 155 13.39 -13.14 3.31
C PRO A 155 11.99 -13.73 3.60
N VAL A 156 11.40 -13.33 4.72
CA VAL A 156 10.08 -13.77 5.19
C VAL A 156 9.19 -12.62 5.69
N LYS A 157 9.78 -11.44 5.89
CA LYS A 157 9.07 -10.23 6.29
C LYS A 157 9.38 -9.08 5.33
N VAL A 158 8.54 -8.05 5.39
CA VAL A 158 8.76 -6.76 4.75
C VAL A 158 8.50 -5.69 5.80
N ARG A 159 9.53 -4.90 6.11
CA ARG A 159 9.43 -3.84 7.15
C ARG A 159 8.97 -4.42 8.50
N GLY A 160 9.53 -5.57 8.89
CA GLY A 160 9.22 -6.26 10.14
C GLY A 160 7.89 -7.02 10.18
N LYS A 161 7.01 -6.86 9.18
CA LYS A 161 5.73 -7.58 9.10
C LYS A 161 5.85 -8.86 8.25
N PRO A 162 5.31 -10.00 8.69
CA PRO A 162 5.32 -11.24 7.90
C PRO A 162 4.65 -11.04 6.52
N ASP A 163 5.28 -11.58 5.47
CA ASP A 163 4.74 -11.58 4.11
C ASP A 163 4.53 -13.03 3.70
N HIS A 164 3.27 -13.44 3.56
CA HIS A 164 2.90 -14.84 3.32
C HIS A 164 3.48 -15.38 2.00
N ARG A 165 3.68 -14.51 1.00
CA ARG A 165 4.29 -14.90 -0.27
C ARG A 165 5.77 -15.21 -0.09
N LEU A 166 6.47 -14.41 0.70
CA LEU A 166 7.87 -14.63 1.06
C LEU A 166 8.03 -15.86 1.96
N MET A 167 7.11 -16.07 2.92
CA MET A 167 7.05 -17.27 3.75
C MET A 167 6.85 -18.54 2.91
N GLY A 168 5.95 -18.52 1.94
CA GLY A 168 5.76 -19.63 0.99
C GLY A 168 6.99 -19.87 0.12
N GLY A 169 7.67 -18.80 -0.31
CA GLY A 169 8.93 -18.90 -1.05
C GLY A 169 10.07 -19.49 -0.22
N ALA A 170 10.22 -19.06 1.02
CA ALA A 170 11.19 -19.60 1.96
C ALA A 170 10.90 -21.07 2.29
N TRP A 171 9.62 -21.43 2.45
CA TRP A 171 9.19 -22.82 2.64
C TRP A 171 9.61 -23.69 1.46
N ALA A 172 9.32 -23.25 0.23
CA ALA A 172 9.69 -23.97 -0.98
C ALA A 172 11.21 -24.14 -1.10
N ALA A 173 12.00 -23.10 -0.80
CA ALA A 173 13.46 -23.17 -0.85
C ALA A 173 14.06 -24.12 0.20
N LEU A 174 13.45 -24.21 1.40
CA LEU A 174 13.96 -25.03 2.50
C LEU A 174 13.51 -26.49 2.42
N MET A 175 12.25 -26.74 2.05
CA MET A 175 11.57 -28.02 2.26
C MET A 175 10.98 -28.66 0.99
N SER A 176 10.76 -27.90 -0.10
CA SER A 176 10.21 -28.51 -1.31
C SER A 176 11.26 -29.28 -2.12
N PRO A 177 10.94 -30.48 -2.65
CA PRO A 177 11.82 -31.23 -3.55
C PRO A 177 12.20 -30.45 -4.83
N SER A 178 11.36 -29.51 -5.28
CA SER A 178 11.60 -28.68 -6.46
C SER A 178 12.27 -27.33 -6.15
N GLY A 179 12.38 -26.96 -4.87
CA GLY A 179 12.91 -25.67 -4.45
C GLY A 179 12.01 -24.49 -4.81
N HIS A 180 12.44 -23.26 -4.48
CA HIS A 180 11.77 -22.05 -4.93
C HIS A 180 12.33 -21.63 -6.30
N ARG A 181 11.51 -21.74 -7.36
CA ARG A 181 11.93 -21.47 -8.75
C ARG A 181 13.15 -22.30 -9.17
N GLY A 182 13.19 -23.56 -8.75
CA GLY A 182 14.32 -24.47 -9.02
C GLY A 182 15.51 -24.31 -8.07
N ASN A 183 15.52 -23.31 -7.18
CA ASN A 183 16.61 -23.07 -6.25
C ASN A 183 16.30 -23.62 -4.86
N LYS A 184 17.23 -24.41 -4.32
CA LYS A 184 17.16 -24.94 -2.95
C LYS A 184 18.13 -24.20 -2.05
N TYR A 185 17.76 -24.04 -0.80
CA TYR A 185 18.66 -23.53 0.22
C TYR A 185 19.43 -24.71 0.86
N GLU A 186 20.74 -24.70 0.66
CA GLU A 186 21.70 -25.66 1.23
C GLU A 186 22.75 -24.98 2.14
N GLY A 187 22.60 -23.68 2.40
CA GLY A 187 23.49 -22.91 3.25
C GLY A 187 23.40 -23.29 4.74
N PRO A 188 24.27 -22.71 5.58
CA PRO A 188 24.30 -22.96 7.02
C PRO A 188 22.98 -22.55 7.69
N GLY A 189 22.72 -23.11 8.87
CA GLY A 189 21.53 -22.76 9.66
C GLY A 189 20.19 -23.25 9.09
N LYS A 190 20.19 -24.11 8.05
CA LYS A 190 18.96 -24.62 7.42
C LYS A 190 17.93 -25.18 8.41
N GLN A 191 18.35 -26.02 9.35
CA GLN A 191 17.44 -26.61 10.34
C GLN A 191 16.85 -25.56 11.29
N GLU A 192 17.64 -24.55 11.67
CA GLU A 192 17.16 -23.44 12.49
C GLU A 192 16.19 -22.55 11.71
N ALA A 193 16.46 -22.31 10.42
CA ALA A 193 15.58 -21.56 9.53
C ALA A 193 14.21 -22.24 9.41
N VAL A 194 14.16 -23.57 9.27
CA VAL A 194 12.91 -24.33 9.27
C VAL A 194 12.15 -24.16 10.58
N LYS A 195 12.83 -24.25 11.73
CA LYS A 195 12.19 -24.03 13.05
C LYS A 195 11.62 -22.61 13.18
N LYS A 196 12.39 -21.59 12.80
CA LYS A 196 11.95 -20.18 12.81
C LYS A 196 10.75 -19.96 11.87
N LEU A 197 10.77 -20.56 10.68
CA LEU A 197 9.67 -20.46 9.73
C LEU A 197 8.39 -21.11 10.27
N ARG A 198 8.47 -22.32 10.85
CA ARG A 198 7.32 -22.98 11.49
C ARG A 198 6.74 -22.15 12.64
N ALA A 199 7.60 -21.53 13.45
CA ALA A 199 7.17 -20.61 14.50
C ALA A 199 6.44 -19.38 13.92
N LEU A 200 6.87 -18.88 12.77
CA LEU A 200 6.23 -17.76 12.07
C LEU A 200 4.85 -18.14 11.52
N TYR A 201 4.69 -19.30 10.88
CA TYR A 201 3.37 -19.80 10.46
C TYR A 201 2.41 -19.94 11.64
N LYS A 202 2.89 -20.48 12.76
CA LYS A 202 2.10 -20.58 13.99
C LYS A 202 1.71 -19.21 14.57
N ALA A 203 2.59 -18.22 14.50
CA ALA A 203 2.32 -16.88 14.98
C ALA A 203 1.25 -16.16 14.13
N GLU A 204 1.17 -16.48 12.84
CA GLU A 204 0.16 -15.95 11.91
C GLU A 204 -1.14 -16.78 11.89
N ASP A 205 -1.30 -17.77 12.77
CA ASP A 205 -2.43 -18.70 12.80
C ASP A 205 -2.66 -19.42 11.45
N MET A 206 -1.57 -19.72 10.76
CA MET A 206 -1.57 -20.38 9.46
C MET A 206 -1.07 -21.81 9.55
N GLU A 207 -1.72 -22.70 8.81
CA GLU A 207 -1.19 -24.04 8.55
C GLU A 207 0.05 -23.95 7.66
N THR A 208 1.03 -24.81 7.95
CA THR A 208 2.18 -24.96 7.07
C THR A 208 1.78 -25.68 5.78
N PRO A 209 2.45 -25.44 4.65
CA PRO A 209 2.17 -26.15 3.40
C PRO A 209 2.29 -27.67 3.49
N GLU A 210 3.07 -28.20 4.45
CA GLU A 210 3.12 -29.63 4.78
C GLU A 210 1.81 -30.10 5.41
N GLN A 211 1.30 -29.39 6.42
CA GLN A 211 0.01 -29.69 7.05
C GLN A 211 -1.16 -29.55 6.09
N SER A 212 -1.13 -28.53 5.22
CA SER A 212 -2.16 -28.34 4.19
C SER A 212 -2.12 -29.44 3.12
N ALA A 213 -0.93 -29.97 2.78
CA ALA A 213 -0.81 -31.11 1.88
C ALA A 213 -1.31 -32.40 2.53
N GLU A 214 -0.99 -32.65 3.80
CA GLU A 214 -1.52 -33.79 4.57
C GLU A 214 -3.05 -33.70 4.72
N ALA A 215 -3.60 -32.50 4.94
CA ALA A 215 -5.04 -32.28 5.01
C ALA A 215 -5.72 -32.46 3.64
N ALA A 216 -5.07 -32.07 2.55
CA ALA A 216 -5.57 -32.27 1.18
C ALA A 216 -5.54 -33.76 0.77
N GLU A 217 -4.47 -34.49 1.09
CA GLU A 217 -4.39 -35.94 0.87
C GLU A 217 -5.46 -36.70 1.69
N ALA A 218 -5.74 -36.24 2.92
CA ALA A 218 -6.84 -36.80 3.73
C ALA A 218 -8.25 -36.49 3.17
N GLN A 219 -8.39 -35.51 2.26
CA GLN A 219 -9.65 -35.16 1.60
C GLN A 219 -9.82 -35.78 0.20
N GLU A 220 -8.73 -36.11 -0.49
CA GLU A 220 -8.77 -36.80 -1.79
C GLU A 220 -8.90 -38.33 -1.66
N GLU A 221 -8.55 -38.93 -0.52
CA GLU A 221 -8.99 -40.29 -0.19
C GLU A 221 -10.47 -40.28 0.23
N GLY A 222 -11.35 -40.16 -0.76
CA GLY A 222 -12.76 -40.56 -0.71
C GLY A 222 -12.95 -42.07 -0.52
N GLY A 223 -12.25 -42.64 0.47
CA GLY A 223 -12.41 -44.00 0.95
C GLY A 223 -13.02 -43.96 2.35
N VAL A 224 -14.23 -44.47 2.47
CA VAL A 224 -15.00 -44.68 3.71
C VAL A 224 -14.08 -44.89 4.92
N SER A 225 -14.19 -44.04 5.95
CA SER A 225 -13.31 -44.11 7.13
C SER A 225 -13.36 -45.50 7.80
N PRO A 226 -12.30 -46.00 8.46
CA PRO A 226 -12.31 -47.30 9.16
C PRO A 226 -13.44 -47.43 10.19
N GLN A 227 -13.92 -46.31 10.74
CA GLN A 227 -15.08 -46.25 11.63
C GLN A 227 -16.41 -46.43 10.88
N GLN A 228 -16.54 -45.83 9.69
CA GLN A 228 -17.69 -46.04 8.81
C GLN A 228 -17.69 -47.45 8.19
N VAL A 229 -16.55 -48.02 7.82
CA VAL A 229 -16.44 -49.43 7.39
C VAL A 229 -16.80 -50.38 8.53
N ARG A 230 -16.36 -50.10 9.78
CA ARG A 230 -16.80 -50.86 10.96
C ARG A 230 -18.29 -50.70 11.26
N ALA A 231 -18.84 -49.51 11.08
CA ALA A 231 -20.28 -49.26 11.27
C ALA A 231 -21.11 -50.01 10.22
N VAL A 232 -20.66 -50.02 8.96
CA VAL A 232 -21.27 -50.78 7.86
C VAL A 232 -21.09 -52.28 8.05
N LEU A 233 -19.92 -52.77 8.47
CA LEU A 233 -19.71 -54.20 8.78
C LEU A 233 -20.57 -54.64 9.99
N LYS A 234 -20.70 -53.80 11.02
CA LYS A 234 -21.56 -54.07 12.17
C LYS A 234 -23.03 -54.05 11.77
N PHE A 235 -23.43 -53.13 10.90
CA PHE A 235 -24.79 -53.07 10.34
C PHE A 235 -25.09 -54.29 9.45
N LEU A 236 -24.17 -54.69 8.58
CA LEU A 236 -24.30 -55.84 7.69
C LEU A 236 -24.30 -57.16 8.46
N TRP A 237 -23.47 -57.31 9.49
CA TRP A 237 -23.50 -58.47 10.38
C TRP A 237 -24.82 -58.56 11.14
N THR A 238 -25.37 -57.42 11.58
CA THR A 238 -26.66 -57.37 12.29
C THR A 238 -27.85 -57.61 11.35
N ARG A 239 -27.74 -57.20 10.08
CA ARG A 239 -28.85 -57.23 9.11
C ARG A 239 -28.87 -58.47 8.21
N PHE A 240 -27.75 -59.15 8.02
CA PHE A 240 -27.62 -60.31 7.13
C PHE A 240 -27.10 -61.57 7.85
N GLY A 241 -26.90 -61.54 9.17
CA GLY A 241 -26.55 -62.72 9.99
C GLY A 241 -27.73 -63.63 10.35
N ALA A 242 -28.90 -63.43 9.74
CA ALA A 242 -30.06 -64.31 9.88
C ALA A 242 -30.77 -64.44 8.53
N GLU A 243 -31.10 -65.68 8.22
CA GLU A 243 -31.58 -66.24 6.97
C GLU A 243 -32.95 -65.72 6.50
N GLU A 244 -33.18 -65.85 5.18
CA GLU A 244 -34.45 -66.25 4.54
C GLU A 244 -35.14 -65.27 3.56
N ALA A 245 -35.19 -65.72 2.29
CA ALA A 245 -36.14 -65.51 1.18
C ALA A 245 -36.74 -64.10 0.86
N GLN A 246 -36.48 -63.56 -0.36
CA GLN A 246 -37.38 -63.61 -1.53
C GLN A 246 -36.88 -62.70 -2.69
N ALA A 247 -37.32 -63.02 -3.92
CA ALA A 247 -36.79 -62.60 -5.23
C ALA A 247 -37.30 -61.21 -5.74
N PRO A 248 -36.76 -60.69 -6.87
CA PRO A 248 -36.62 -59.25 -7.20
C PRO A 248 -37.72 -58.71 -8.13
N GLN A 249 -37.72 -57.40 -8.43
CA GLN A 249 -38.11 -56.80 -9.73
C GLN A 249 -37.74 -55.29 -9.84
N PRO A 250 -37.74 -54.67 -11.05
CA PRO A 250 -36.70 -53.72 -11.49
C PRO A 250 -37.20 -52.28 -11.77
N ALA A 251 -36.23 -51.40 -12.00
CA ALA A 251 -36.40 -50.00 -12.40
C ALA A 251 -37.02 -49.81 -13.81
N PRO A 252 -37.53 -48.61 -14.10
CA PRO A 252 -37.41 -48.03 -15.43
C PRO A 252 -36.81 -46.60 -15.46
N PRO A 253 -36.40 -46.12 -16.65
CA PRO A 253 -35.37 -45.10 -16.81
C PRO A 253 -35.89 -43.73 -17.31
N ALA A 254 -34.89 -42.84 -17.44
CA ALA A 254 -34.89 -41.46 -17.91
C ALA A 254 -35.54 -41.16 -19.27
N GLN A 255 -36.01 -39.89 -19.41
CA GLN A 255 -36.09 -39.04 -20.62
C GLN A 255 -36.22 -37.57 -20.11
N GLY A 256 -35.71 -36.50 -20.70
CA GLY A 256 -35.03 -36.24 -21.96
C GLY A 256 -34.94 -34.72 -22.20
N ALA A 257 -34.04 -34.31 -23.12
CA ALA A 257 -34.04 -33.15 -24.02
C ALA A 257 -34.56 -31.77 -23.51
N GLU A 258 -33.70 -30.76 -23.39
CA GLU A 258 -33.17 -29.88 -24.45
C GLU A 258 -34.15 -28.75 -24.87
N LYS A 259 -33.73 -27.49 -24.68
CA LYS A 259 -34.16 -26.37 -25.53
C LYS A 259 -33.18 -25.20 -25.46
N ALA A 260 -32.64 -24.84 -26.62
CA ALA A 260 -31.89 -23.63 -26.88
C ALA A 260 -32.84 -22.53 -27.41
N GLU A 261 -32.67 -21.30 -26.94
CA GLU A 261 -33.23 -20.09 -27.53
C GLU A 261 -32.16 -18.98 -27.52
N ALA A 262 -32.30 -18.08 -28.50
CA ALA A 262 -31.25 -17.26 -29.09
C ALA A 262 -31.09 -15.89 -28.42
N GLU A 263 -29.84 -15.38 -28.41
CA GLU A 263 -29.44 -14.07 -27.89
C GLU A 263 -29.78 -12.93 -28.87
N ALA A 264 -30.31 -11.83 -28.32
CA ALA A 264 -30.42 -10.53 -28.96
C ALA A 264 -29.32 -9.59 -28.44
N ASP A 265 -28.74 -8.80 -29.34
CA ASP A 265 -27.67 -7.82 -29.06
C ASP A 265 -28.12 -6.72 -28.10
N GLU A 266 -27.38 -6.57 -27.01
CA GLU A 266 -27.57 -5.54 -25.98
C GLU A 266 -26.37 -4.58 -25.99
N VAL A 267 -26.63 -3.29 -26.28
CA VAL A 267 -25.64 -2.21 -26.17
C VAL A 267 -25.58 -1.80 -24.70
N ALA A 268 -24.53 -2.23 -24.00
CA ALA A 268 -24.36 -1.95 -22.58
C ALA A 268 -23.52 -0.68 -22.35
N GLU A 269 -24.14 0.31 -21.69
CA GLU A 269 -23.43 1.42 -21.05
C GLU A 269 -22.91 0.91 -19.70
N VAL A 270 -21.59 0.91 -19.49
CA VAL A 270 -20.96 0.34 -18.28
C VAL A 270 -20.38 1.46 -17.43
N GLU A 271 -20.94 1.65 -16.25
CA GLU A 271 -20.35 2.45 -15.17
C GLU A 271 -19.34 1.62 -14.36
N LEU A 272 -18.30 2.30 -13.86
CA LEU A 272 -17.41 1.81 -12.82
C LEU A 272 -17.42 2.83 -11.66
N ALA A 273 -18.38 2.60 -10.76
CA ALA A 273 -18.54 3.07 -9.37
C ALA A 273 -18.38 4.58 -9.03
N GLU A 274 -19.50 5.31 -9.10
CA GLU A 274 -20.20 6.03 -7.99
C GLU A 274 -19.40 6.80 -6.92
N SER A 275 -19.47 8.14 -6.91
CA SER A 275 -20.37 8.92 -6.02
C SER A 275 -19.92 10.39 -5.78
N SER A 276 -20.91 11.20 -5.41
CA SER A 276 -21.08 12.68 -5.40
C SER A 276 -19.94 13.63 -4.99
N SER A 277 -19.86 14.75 -5.72
CA SER A 277 -18.96 15.90 -5.54
C SER A 277 -19.47 16.94 -4.53
N GLY A 278 -18.62 17.33 -3.57
CA GLY A 278 -18.76 18.55 -2.78
C GLY A 278 -18.01 19.71 -3.42
N ALA A 279 -18.68 20.84 -3.65
CA ALA A 279 -18.13 22.04 -4.28
C ALA A 279 -17.24 22.85 -3.31
N VAL A 280 -16.11 23.36 -3.81
CA VAL A 280 -15.32 24.42 -3.14
C VAL A 280 -15.58 25.73 -3.87
N ILE A 281 -16.13 26.71 -3.15
CA ILE A 281 -16.36 28.08 -3.61
C ILE A 281 -15.09 28.90 -3.32
N GLY A 282 -14.53 29.43 -4.41
CA GLY A 282 -13.67 30.62 -4.56
C GLY A 282 -12.72 31.05 -3.44
N LEU A 283 -11.42 31.13 -3.80
CA LEU A 283 -10.54 32.20 -3.32
C LEU A 283 -10.00 32.93 -4.55
N ALA A 284 -10.32 34.22 -4.62
CA ALA A 284 -9.81 35.17 -5.59
C ALA A 284 -8.87 36.15 -4.86
N GLU A 285 -7.79 36.50 -5.59
CA GLU A 285 -6.90 37.66 -5.47
C GLU A 285 -5.99 37.69 -4.22
N ASP A 286 -4.66 37.81 -4.31
CA ASP A 286 -3.90 38.82 -5.07
C ASP A 286 -2.67 38.26 -5.83
N ILE A 287 -2.51 38.72 -7.08
CA ILE A 287 -1.24 38.67 -7.81
C ILE A 287 -0.56 40.03 -7.62
N ALA A 288 0.57 40.08 -6.91
CA ALA A 288 1.74 40.86 -7.30
C ALA A 288 2.90 40.66 -6.31
N THR A 289 4.09 40.44 -6.88
CA THR A 289 5.44 40.61 -6.28
C THR A 289 6.02 39.44 -5.47
N ALA A 290 6.53 38.42 -6.19
CA ALA A 290 7.77 37.71 -5.84
C ALA A 290 8.21 36.81 -7.02
N ALA A 291 8.55 37.43 -8.16
CA ALA A 291 9.29 36.72 -9.19
C ALA A 291 10.74 36.54 -8.72
N ALA A 292 11.26 35.33 -8.97
CA ALA A 292 12.66 34.91 -8.87
C ALA A 292 13.21 34.61 -7.45
N GLN A 293 12.78 33.49 -6.86
CA GLN A 293 13.63 32.65 -6.01
C GLN A 293 13.09 31.20 -5.92
N SER A 294 13.71 30.30 -6.69
CA SER A 294 13.78 28.83 -6.47
C SER A 294 12.50 27.98 -6.35
N SER A 295 11.35 28.32 -6.93
CA SER A 295 10.23 27.35 -7.01
C SER A 295 10.34 26.47 -8.25
N ILE A 296 10.57 25.17 -8.05
CA ILE A 296 10.58 24.14 -9.11
C ILE A 296 9.18 23.92 -9.71
N VAL A 297 8.13 24.38 -9.00
CA VAL A 297 6.73 24.32 -9.42
C VAL A 297 6.20 25.70 -9.84
N PRO A 298 5.23 25.76 -10.77
CA PRO A 298 4.68 24.62 -11.52
C PRO A 298 5.64 24.10 -12.60
N LEU A 299 5.85 22.78 -12.63
CA LEU A 299 6.63 22.10 -13.68
C LEU A 299 5.67 21.64 -14.79
N LYS A 300 6.00 21.90 -16.05
CA LYS A 300 5.21 21.43 -17.19
C LYS A 300 5.85 20.20 -17.84
N LEU A 301 5.03 19.21 -18.18
CA LEU A 301 5.44 17.93 -18.75
C LEU A 301 4.52 17.56 -19.92
N ASN A 302 5.07 17.00 -20.99
CA ASN A 302 4.29 16.34 -22.03
C ASN A 302 4.13 14.86 -21.69
N VAL A 303 2.91 14.35 -21.75
CA VAL A 303 2.55 12.99 -21.38
C VAL A 303 1.74 12.37 -22.51
N GLY A 304 2.14 11.20 -22.98
CA GLY A 304 1.28 10.36 -23.81
C GLY A 304 0.23 9.74 -22.91
N ILE A 305 -1.01 10.23 -22.94
CA ILE A 305 -2.03 9.87 -21.94
C ILE A 305 -2.45 8.41 -22.08
N ILE A 306 -2.64 7.95 -23.31
CA ILE A 306 -3.04 6.59 -23.66
C ILE A 306 -2.53 6.25 -25.07
N ARG A 307 -2.09 5.01 -25.31
CA ARG A 307 -1.69 4.57 -26.65
C ARG A 307 -2.86 3.93 -27.40
N PRO A 308 -2.94 4.14 -28.72
CA PRO A 308 -3.78 3.34 -29.60
C PRO A 308 -3.44 1.85 -29.52
N GLY A 309 -4.44 1.01 -29.76
CA GLY A 309 -4.29 -0.44 -29.82
C GLY A 309 -4.84 -1.16 -28.59
N TRP A 310 -4.37 -2.39 -28.37
CA TRP A 310 -4.81 -3.23 -27.26
C TRP A 310 -4.25 -2.74 -25.92
N GLY A 311 -5.15 -2.46 -24.99
CA GLY A 311 -4.81 -2.23 -23.59
C GLY A 311 -4.49 -3.53 -22.84
N ASN A 312 -4.64 -3.47 -21.52
CA ASN A 312 -4.28 -4.57 -20.64
C ASN A 312 -5.09 -5.85 -20.95
N LYS A 313 -4.53 -7.00 -20.58
CA LYS A 313 -5.16 -8.31 -20.83
C LYS A 313 -6.42 -8.55 -19.99
N LYS A 314 -6.55 -7.87 -18.85
CA LYS A 314 -7.64 -8.07 -17.88
C LYS A 314 -8.95 -7.51 -18.42
N ASP A 315 -8.91 -6.28 -18.93
CA ASP A 315 -10.09 -5.54 -19.37
C ASP A 315 -10.34 -5.73 -20.87
N GLY A 316 -9.27 -6.02 -21.64
CA GLY A 316 -9.40 -6.42 -23.04
C GLY A 316 -9.98 -5.34 -23.94
N HIS A 317 -9.67 -4.07 -23.65
CA HIS A 317 -10.10 -2.93 -24.46
C HIS A 317 -9.13 -2.70 -25.62
N TYR A 318 -9.67 -2.35 -26.78
CA TYR A 318 -8.93 -1.86 -27.94
C TYR A 318 -9.31 -0.40 -28.19
N TYR A 319 -8.31 0.48 -28.27
CA TYR A 319 -8.46 1.93 -28.46
C TYR A 319 -8.06 2.32 -29.89
N PRO A 320 -9.02 2.57 -30.80
CA PRO A 320 -8.69 3.05 -32.14
C PRO A 320 -8.03 4.43 -32.10
N ALA A 321 -7.03 4.66 -32.95
CA ALA A 321 -6.34 5.95 -33.04
C ALA A 321 -7.32 7.09 -33.38
N GLU A 322 -8.31 6.85 -34.25
CA GLU A 322 -9.30 7.86 -34.60
C GLU A 322 -10.19 8.25 -33.42
N THR A 323 -10.63 7.28 -32.61
CA THR A 323 -11.39 7.54 -31.38
C THR A 323 -10.58 8.41 -30.43
N LEU A 324 -9.30 8.08 -30.23
CA LEU A 324 -8.41 8.88 -29.39
C LEU A 324 -8.23 10.30 -29.94
N ARG A 325 -8.06 10.47 -31.26
CA ARG A 325 -7.92 11.79 -31.88
C ARG A 325 -9.16 12.66 -31.72
N ARG A 326 -10.34 12.05 -31.83
CA ARG A 326 -11.63 12.74 -31.75
C ARG A 326 -11.96 13.18 -30.32
N ASP A 327 -11.80 12.29 -29.34
CA ASP A 327 -12.40 12.49 -28.02
C ASP A 327 -11.45 13.16 -27.01
N SER A 328 -10.14 12.93 -27.14
CA SER A 328 -9.16 13.28 -26.11
C SER A 328 -9.14 14.77 -25.73
N ALA A 329 -9.28 15.67 -26.71
CA ALA A 329 -9.23 17.11 -26.48
C ALA A 329 -10.44 17.64 -25.68
N ALA A 330 -11.58 16.94 -25.72
CA ALA A 330 -12.74 17.30 -24.93
C ALA A 330 -12.72 16.66 -23.54
N VAL A 331 -12.15 15.45 -23.43
CA VAL A 331 -12.27 14.62 -22.23
C VAL A 331 -11.17 14.88 -21.19
N PHE A 332 -9.92 15.06 -21.63
CA PHE A 332 -8.78 15.07 -20.70
C PHE A 332 -8.39 16.41 -20.07
N PRO A 333 -8.65 17.59 -20.66
CA PRO A 333 -8.33 18.86 -19.99
C PRO A 333 -9.02 19.00 -18.62
N GLY A 334 -8.28 19.49 -17.63
CA GLY A 334 -8.75 19.66 -16.25
C GLY A 334 -8.74 18.40 -15.40
N ILE A 335 -8.40 17.24 -15.96
CA ILE A 335 -8.42 15.97 -15.22
C ILE A 335 -7.25 15.89 -14.23
N LYS A 336 -7.60 15.53 -12.98
CA LYS A 336 -6.64 15.37 -11.88
C LYS A 336 -5.82 14.09 -12.05
N MET A 337 -4.56 14.17 -11.66
CA MET A 337 -3.61 13.07 -11.70
C MET A 337 -3.06 12.76 -10.32
N TYR A 338 -3.16 11.50 -9.92
CA TYR A 338 -2.78 11.04 -8.59
C TYR A 338 -1.59 10.09 -8.62
N GLU A 339 -0.73 10.10 -7.59
CA GLU A 339 0.21 9.01 -7.32
C GLU A 339 -0.54 7.84 -6.64
N SER A 340 -1.31 7.06 -7.40
CA SER A 340 -2.02 5.87 -6.89
C SER A 340 -2.22 4.82 -7.99
N ASP A 341 -2.50 3.57 -7.59
CA ASP A 341 -2.77 2.46 -8.51
C ASP A 341 -4.28 2.26 -8.74
N HIS A 342 -5.01 3.34 -9.07
CA HIS A 342 -6.48 3.37 -9.26
C HIS A 342 -7.31 3.02 -8.03
N ARG A 343 -6.72 3.06 -6.84
CA ARG A 343 -7.45 2.82 -5.59
C ARG A 343 -8.08 4.13 -5.13
N ASP A 344 -9.40 4.17 -5.13
CA ASP A 344 -10.15 5.37 -4.75
C ASP A 344 -9.84 5.78 -3.30
N GLU A 345 -9.53 4.83 -2.41
CA GLU A 345 -9.14 5.11 -1.03
C GLU A 345 -7.77 5.80 -0.91
N GLU A 346 -6.92 5.69 -1.94
CA GLU A 346 -5.62 6.34 -2.02
C GLU A 346 -5.71 7.73 -2.65
N LYS A 347 -6.85 8.10 -3.28
CA LYS A 347 -7.04 9.40 -3.94
C LYS A 347 -7.44 10.48 -2.93
N SER A 348 -6.56 11.46 -2.74
CA SER A 348 -6.78 12.60 -1.85
C SER A 348 -6.02 13.83 -2.35
N THR A 349 -6.22 14.97 -1.71
CA THR A 349 -5.41 16.16 -1.99
C THR A 349 -3.92 15.96 -1.72
N ARG A 350 -3.52 14.97 -0.90
CA ARG A 350 -2.11 14.62 -0.65
C ARG A 350 -1.47 13.83 -1.80
N THR A 351 -2.27 13.05 -2.53
CA THR A 351 -1.79 12.21 -3.63
C THR A 351 -2.07 12.82 -4.99
N TRP A 352 -2.86 13.91 -5.07
CA TRP A 352 -3.02 14.73 -6.26
C TRP A 352 -1.75 15.53 -6.49
N VAL A 353 -1.00 15.19 -7.53
CA VAL A 353 0.32 15.78 -7.80
C VAL A 353 0.38 16.63 -9.07
N SER A 354 -0.55 16.38 -10.01
CA SER A 354 -0.60 17.11 -11.27
C SER A 354 -2.02 17.15 -11.85
N THR A 355 -2.20 17.98 -12.88
CA THR A 355 -3.47 18.13 -13.61
C THR A 355 -3.16 18.24 -15.09
N VAL A 356 -3.96 17.60 -15.94
CA VAL A 356 -3.88 17.78 -17.39
C VAL A 356 -4.40 19.18 -17.72
N ASP A 357 -3.58 20.00 -18.38
CA ASP A 357 -3.90 21.37 -18.80
C ASP A 357 -4.67 21.33 -20.12
N GLU A 358 -4.06 20.74 -21.15
CA GLU A 358 -4.59 20.68 -22.51
C GLU A 358 -4.05 19.47 -23.27
N ILE A 359 -4.68 19.09 -24.38
CA ILE A 359 -4.10 18.20 -25.38
C ILE A 359 -3.39 19.05 -26.44
N THR A 360 -2.08 18.90 -26.52
CA THR A 360 -1.21 19.72 -27.40
C THR A 360 -1.02 19.12 -28.79
N GLY A 361 -1.36 17.85 -28.97
CA GLY A 361 -1.18 17.14 -30.22
C GLY A 361 -1.31 15.64 -30.06
N PHE A 362 -0.81 14.91 -31.05
CA PHE A 362 -0.84 13.46 -31.10
C PHE A 362 0.48 12.91 -31.61
N THR A 363 0.87 11.73 -31.15
CA THR A 363 1.98 10.98 -31.75
C THR A 363 1.62 10.52 -33.17
N GLU A 364 2.61 10.04 -33.92
CA GLU A 364 2.42 9.46 -35.26
C GLU A 364 1.35 8.35 -35.23
N ASP A 365 1.43 7.46 -34.24
CA ASP A 365 0.47 6.36 -34.06
C ASP A 365 -0.93 6.84 -33.63
N GLY A 366 -1.06 8.07 -33.11
CA GLY A 366 -2.33 8.67 -32.67
C GLY A 366 -2.57 8.68 -31.18
N ALA A 367 -1.52 8.55 -30.36
CA ALA A 367 -1.64 8.75 -28.92
C ALA A 367 -1.77 10.25 -28.58
N PRO A 368 -2.77 10.69 -27.80
CA PRO A 368 -2.89 12.07 -27.34
C PRO A 368 -1.72 12.48 -26.45
N ILE A 369 -1.14 13.65 -26.75
CA ILE A 369 -0.09 14.28 -25.96
C ILE A 369 -0.72 15.36 -25.08
N GLY A 370 -0.91 15.02 -23.80
CA GLY A 370 -1.38 15.95 -22.78
C GLY A 370 -0.23 16.79 -22.23
N ARG A 371 -0.42 18.11 -22.18
CA ARG A 371 0.40 18.99 -21.36
C ARG A 371 -0.11 18.92 -19.93
N VAL A 372 0.78 18.59 -19.01
CA VAL A 372 0.47 18.35 -17.60
C VAL A 372 1.17 19.40 -16.76
N VAL A 373 0.42 20.02 -15.84
CA VAL A 373 0.94 20.94 -14.83
C VAL A 373 1.13 20.17 -13.54
N VAL A 374 2.39 20.01 -13.15
CA VAL A 374 2.80 19.42 -11.88
C VAL A 374 2.89 20.53 -10.84
N HIS A 375 2.07 20.41 -9.80
CA HIS A 375 1.97 21.39 -8.73
C HIS A 375 2.59 20.89 -7.41
N ASP A 376 2.82 19.59 -7.27
CA ASP A 376 3.55 19.01 -6.12
C ASP A 376 5.08 19.10 -6.31
N GLU A 377 5.76 19.67 -5.31
CA GLU A 377 7.22 19.92 -5.36
C GLU A 377 8.04 18.61 -5.26
N GLY A 378 7.61 17.68 -4.42
CA GLY A 378 8.30 16.40 -4.23
C GLY A 378 8.25 15.55 -5.49
N PHE A 379 7.09 15.52 -6.15
CA PHE A 379 6.86 14.87 -7.41
C PHE A 379 7.66 15.54 -8.53
N ALA A 380 7.66 16.87 -8.62
CA ALA A 380 8.44 17.61 -9.62
C ALA A 380 9.94 17.30 -9.53
N LYS A 381 10.52 17.29 -8.32
CA LYS A 381 11.93 16.90 -8.09
C LYS A 381 12.22 15.48 -8.59
N ARG A 382 11.29 14.55 -8.37
CA ARG A 382 11.44 13.17 -8.84
C ARG A 382 11.44 13.08 -10.36
N LEU A 383 10.54 13.80 -11.03
CA LEU A 383 10.49 13.86 -12.49
C LEU A 383 11.77 14.45 -13.09
N LEU A 384 12.32 15.50 -12.48
CA LEU A 384 13.60 16.08 -12.89
C LEU A 384 14.74 15.06 -12.78
N ALA A 385 14.84 14.36 -11.66
CA ALA A 385 15.85 13.31 -11.46
C ALA A 385 15.71 12.17 -12.47
N LEU A 386 14.48 11.76 -12.79
CA LEU A 386 14.22 10.73 -13.81
C LEU A 386 14.58 11.21 -15.22
N ASN A 387 14.34 12.49 -15.52
CA ASN A 387 14.72 13.11 -16.79
C ASN A 387 16.24 13.19 -16.94
N GLU A 388 16.94 13.66 -15.90
CA GLU A 388 18.41 13.72 -15.88
C GLU A 388 19.04 12.33 -16.04
N ALA A 389 18.43 11.30 -15.45
CA ALA A 389 18.83 9.91 -15.62
C ALA A 389 18.42 9.27 -16.96
N GLY A 390 17.72 10.00 -17.85
CA GLY A 390 17.29 9.50 -19.16
C GLY A 390 16.24 8.39 -19.10
N ILE A 391 15.49 8.31 -18.00
CA ILE A 391 14.50 7.24 -17.73
C ILE A 391 13.10 7.79 -17.41
N LEU A 392 12.82 9.04 -17.78
CA LEU A 392 11.52 9.67 -17.58
C LEU A 392 10.37 8.87 -18.20
N ASN A 393 10.62 8.23 -19.35
CA ASN A 393 9.67 7.37 -20.05
C ASN A 393 9.24 6.12 -19.26
N LYS A 394 9.92 5.78 -18.17
CA LYS A 394 9.48 4.72 -17.23
C LYS A 394 8.38 5.20 -16.28
N MET A 395 8.09 6.50 -16.27
CA MET A 395 6.98 7.05 -15.51
C MET A 395 5.70 6.83 -16.29
N GLU A 396 4.97 5.79 -15.95
CA GLU A 396 3.76 5.38 -16.64
C GLU A 396 2.51 6.00 -16.00
N CYS A 397 1.49 6.23 -16.81
CA CYS A 397 0.18 6.68 -16.36
C CYS A 397 -0.93 5.79 -16.92
N SER A 398 -2.07 5.79 -16.24
CA SER A 398 -3.23 5.03 -16.66
C SER A 398 -4.49 5.84 -16.41
N ILE A 399 -5.42 5.76 -17.35
CA ILE A 399 -6.68 6.49 -17.31
C ILE A 399 -7.73 5.69 -16.53
N LEU A 400 -8.59 6.41 -15.82
CA LEU A 400 -9.86 5.93 -15.33
C LEU A 400 -10.95 6.80 -15.94
N GLY A 401 -11.82 6.21 -16.75
CA GLY A 401 -12.86 6.95 -17.47
C GLY A 401 -14.01 6.06 -17.91
N THR A 402 -15.02 6.67 -18.51
CA THR A 402 -16.20 6.00 -19.05
C THR A 402 -16.23 6.17 -20.56
N GLY A 403 -16.86 5.21 -21.25
CA GLY A 403 -16.93 5.22 -22.69
C GLY A 403 -17.88 4.17 -23.24
N LYS A 404 -18.17 4.29 -24.53
CA LYS A 404 -19.00 3.34 -25.26
C LYS A 404 -18.11 2.27 -25.88
N VAL A 405 -18.49 1.01 -25.67
CA VAL A 405 -17.74 -0.14 -26.17
C VAL A 405 -18.65 -1.07 -26.94
N ARG A 406 -18.09 -1.69 -27.97
CA ARG A 406 -18.73 -2.76 -28.73
C ARG A 406 -17.86 -4.00 -28.70
N LYS A 407 -18.48 -5.18 -28.56
CA LYS A 407 -17.76 -6.46 -28.70
C LYS A 407 -17.31 -6.62 -30.15
N GLY A 408 -16.04 -6.97 -30.35
CA GLY A 408 -15.50 -7.14 -31.69
C GLY A 408 -14.18 -7.90 -31.70
N GLU A 409 -13.64 -8.05 -32.90
CA GLU A 409 -12.38 -8.73 -33.17
C GLU A 409 -11.51 -7.83 -34.03
N ILE A 410 -10.27 -7.60 -33.59
CA ILE A 410 -9.24 -6.86 -34.32
C ILE A 410 -7.99 -7.75 -34.31
N ASP A 411 -7.38 -7.97 -35.48
CA ASP A 411 -6.17 -8.79 -35.67
C ASP A 411 -6.26 -10.18 -35.04
N GLY A 412 -7.42 -10.84 -35.15
CA GLY A 412 -7.66 -12.18 -34.60
C GLY A 412 -7.83 -12.23 -33.08
N ARG A 413 -7.84 -11.08 -32.39
CA ARG A 413 -8.05 -10.98 -30.94
C ARG A 413 -9.45 -10.43 -30.65
N LYS A 414 -10.25 -11.19 -29.91
CA LYS A 414 -11.57 -10.77 -29.44
C LYS A 414 -11.45 -9.87 -28.21
N GLY A 415 -12.28 -8.84 -28.15
CA GLY A 415 -12.33 -7.92 -27.01
C GLY A 415 -13.37 -6.83 -27.19
N LYS A 416 -13.23 -5.77 -26.39
CA LYS A 416 -14.12 -4.61 -26.38
C LYS A 416 -13.45 -3.48 -27.16
N ILE A 417 -14.01 -3.12 -28.31
CA ILE A 417 -13.54 -2.00 -29.13
C ILE A 417 -14.18 -0.73 -28.58
N VAL A 418 -13.35 0.25 -28.22
CA VAL A 418 -13.80 1.55 -27.70
C VAL A 418 -14.24 2.44 -28.86
N GLU A 419 -15.53 2.76 -28.89
CA GLU A 419 -16.14 3.57 -29.94
C GLU A 419 -16.20 5.05 -29.56
N ALA A 420 -16.27 5.36 -28.26
CA ALA A 420 -16.17 6.70 -27.73
C ALA A 420 -15.63 6.72 -26.31
N ILE A 421 -14.84 7.74 -25.97
CA ILE A 421 -14.52 8.10 -24.59
C ILE A 421 -15.41 9.28 -24.23
N THR A 422 -16.28 9.10 -23.23
CA THR A 422 -17.31 10.09 -22.89
C THR A 422 -16.92 10.94 -21.70
N ASP A 423 -16.14 10.40 -20.78
CA ASP A 423 -15.67 11.11 -19.59
C ASP A 423 -14.38 10.48 -19.05
N ALA A 424 -13.60 11.25 -18.30
CA ALA A 424 -12.42 10.80 -17.59
C ALA A 424 -12.47 11.27 -16.13
N ARG A 425 -12.37 10.32 -15.20
CA ARG A 425 -12.41 10.61 -13.77
C ARG A 425 -11.03 10.96 -13.22
N SER A 426 -9.98 10.28 -13.68
CA SER A 426 -8.59 10.59 -13.33
C SER A 426 -7.58 10.01 -14.33
N VAL A 427 -6.35 10.54 -14.29
CA VAL A 427 -5.19 9.94 -14.95
C VAL A 427 -4.11 9.71 -13.91
N ASP A 428 -3.96 8.48 -13.45
CA ASP A 428 -3.11 8.17 -12.29
C ASP A 428 -1.70 7.78 -12.73
N TRP A 429 -0.69 8.25 -12.00
CA TRP A 429 0.71 7.84 -12.14
C TRP A 429 0.90 6.47 -11.48
N VAL A 430 1.24 5.47 -12.30
CA VAL A 430 1.24 4.07 -11.91
C VAL A 430 2.60 3.42 -12.18
N THR A 431 2.84 2.29 -11.51
CA THR A 431 4.05 1.48 -11.77
C THR A 431 3.99 0.74 -13.11
N ARG A 432 2.78 0.50 -13.64
CA ARG A 432 2.56 -0.09 -14.96
C ARG A 432 1.24 0.41 -15.58
N GLY A 433 1.34 1.18 -16.65
CA GLY A 433 0.23 1.73 -17.43
C GLY A 433 -0.57 0.63 -18.13
N GLY A 434 -1.90 0.68 -17.99
CA GLY A 434 -2.80 -0.32 -18.58
C GLY A 434 -2.85 -0.26 -20.11
N ALA A 435 -2.74 0.93 -20.70
CA ALA A 435 -2.76 1.16 -22.15
C ALA A 435 -1.56 1.99 -22.62
N GLY A 436 -0.42 1.89 -21.93
CA GLY A 436 0.85 2.48 -22.35
C GLY A 436 0.96 3.99 -22.20
N GLY A 437 0.16 4.60 -21.32
CA GLY A 437 0.35 6.01 -20.95
C GLY A 437 1.69 6.21 -20.25
N HIS A 438 2.42 7.28 -20.58
CA HIS A 438 3.76 7.55 -20.04
C HIS A 438 4.22 8.99 -20.26
N ALA A 439 5.12 9.46 -19.40
CA ALA A 439 5.81 10.74 -19.56
C ALA A 439 6.73 10.71 -20.81
N LEU A 440 6.71 11.78 -21.60
CA LEU A 440 7.52 11.90 -22.82
C LEU A 440 8.75 12.76 -22.57
N ASN A 441 8.53 14.02 -22.24
CA ASN A 441 9.59 15.01 -22.04
C ASN A 441 9.09 16.14 -21.14
N LEU A 442 10.01 16.78 -20.41
CA LEU A 442 9.72 18.05 -19.77
C LEU A 442 9.36 19.07 -20.85
N ALA A 443 8.26 19.79 -20.65
CA ALA A 443 7.91 20.88 -21.53
C ALA A 443 8.80 22.06 -21.13
N GLU A 444 9.83 22.33 -21.93
CA GLU A 444 10.64 23.51 -21.72
C GLU A 444 9.74 24.75 -21.72
N SER A 445 10.00 25.66 -20.79
CA SER A 445 9.37 26.99 -20.77
C SER A 445 9.95 27.80 -21.92
N GLY A 446 9.54 27.45 -23.14
CA GLY A 446 9.84 28.18 -24.36
C GLY A 446 9.14 29.53 -24.29
N GLY A 447 9.91 30.56 -23.99
CA GLY A 447 9.62 31.90 -24.48
C GLY A 447 9.42 31.81 -25.99
N ASP A 448 8.34 32.43 -26.42
CA ASP A 448 7.95 32.62 -27.81
C ASP A 448 9.17 32.96 -28.67
N SER A 449 9.64 32.00 -29.44
CA SER A 449 10.57 32.25 -30.53
C SER A 449 9.87 31.77 -31.79
N ASP A 450 9.03 32.66 -32.31
CA ASP A 450 8.84 32.95 -33.73
C ASP A 450 9.40 31.85 -34.65
N MET A 451 8.56 30.87 -34.99
CA MET A 451 8.65 30.27 -36.32
C MET A 451 8.14 31.32 -37.30
N LYS A 452 9.05 32.14 -37.83
CA LYS A 452 8.82 32.89 -39.07
C LYS A 452 9.35 32.10 -40.25
N GLU A 453 8.38 31.82 -41.12
CA GLU A 453 8.41 31.44 -42.56
C GLU A 453 9.03 30.10 -42.97
#